data_AF-A0A7K3PII0-F1
#
_entry.id   AF-A0A7K3PII0-F1
#
_cell.length_a   1.000
_cell.length_b   1.000
_cell.length_c   1.000
_cell.angle_alpha   90.00
_cell.angle_beta   90.00
_cell.angle_gamma   90.00
#
_symmetry.space_group_name_H-M   'P 1'
#
loop_
_entity.id
_entity.type
_entity.pdbx_description
1 polymer ?
#
loop_
_entity_poly.entity_id
_entity_poly.type
_entity_poly.pdbx_seq_one_letter_code
_entity_poly.pdbx_strand_id
1 'polypeptide(L)' 'LRCAAALETGQRAVRLAAQAVTYLEASPCQYEHAAARVEYGIAARSSAELERGLALADSCGADGLVARAREALAVGHAG' A
#
# COMPACT_ATOMS: atom_id res chain seq x y z
N LEU A 1 9.06 9.27 -4.42
CA LEU A 1 7.69 9.47 -3.86
C LEU A 1 7.41 8.48 -2.72
N ARG A 2 7.58 7.18 -2.93
CA ARG A 2 7.41 6.15 -1.87
C ARG A 2 8.26 6.39 -0.61
N CYS A 3 9.57 6.63 -0.77
CA CYS A 3 10.44 6.98 0.37
C CYS A 3 10.06 8.30 1.07
N ALA A 4 9.47 9.26 0.34
CA ALA A 4 9.02 10.51 0.95
C ALA A 4 7.73 10.30 1.76
N ALA A 5 6.80 9.45 1.29
CA ALA A 5 5.59 9.11 2.02
C ALA A 5 5.90 8.36 3.34
N ALA A 6 6.90 7.48 3.33
CA ALA A 6 7.32 6.72 4.51
C ALA A 6 7.93 7.59 5.63
N LEU A 7 8.41 8.80 5.31
CA LEU A 7 9.02 9.73 6.26
C LEU A 7 8.05 10.80 6.78
N GLU A 8 6.85 10.88 6.19
CA GLU A 8 5.83 11.86 6.53
C GLU A 8 4.75 11.22 7.42
N THR A 9 4.01 12.03 8.17
CA THR A 9 2.90 11.56 9.03
C THR A 9 1.57 12.23 8.68
N GLY A 10 0.46 11.59 9.05
CA GLY A 10 -0.88 12.14 8.88
C GLY A 10 -1.31 12.37 7.42
N GLN A 11 -2.08 13.44 7.19
CA GLN A 11 -2.70 13.75 5.89
C GLN A 11 -1.71 13.91 4.74
N ARG A 12 -0.46 14.33 5.02
CA ARG A 12 0.56 14.50 3.98
C ARG A 12 1.11 13.16 3.49
N ALA A 13 1.31 12.20 4.38
CA ALA A 13 1.70 10.84 4.03
C ALA A 13 0.65 10.18 3.12
N VAL A 14 -0.64 10.35 3.45
CA VAL A 14 -1.77 9.82 2.66
C VAL A 14 -1.76 10.38 1.23
N ARG A 15 -1.57 11.70 1.06
CA ARG A 15 -1.53 12.32 -0.27
C ARG A 15 -0.34 11.84 -1.11
N LEU A 16 0.85 11.75 -0.51
CA LEU A 16 2.05 11.29 -1.21
C LEU A 16 1.94 9.81 -1.61
N ALA A 17 1.35 8.98 -0.74
CA ALA A 17 1.11 7.58 -1.03
C ALA A 17 0.07 7.40 -2.16
N ALA A 18 -1.01 8.18 -2.16
CA ALA A 18 -1.99 8.17 -3.25
C ALA A 18 -1.35 8.55 -4.60
N GLN A 19 -0.51 9.59 -4.62
CA GLN A 19 0.23 9.98 -5.83
C GLN A 19 1.18 8.88 -6.30
N ALA A 20 1.86 8.19 -5.38
CA ALA A 20 2.73 7.07 -5.73
C ALA A 20 1.94 5.92 -6.38
N VAL A 21 0.75 5.60 -5.87
CA VAL A 21 -0.14 4.59 -6.48
C VAL A 21 -0.52 4.99 -7.90
N THR A 22 -1.03 6.20 -8.12
CA THR A 22 -1.42 6.67 -9.46
C THR A 22 -0.26 6.64 -10.45
N TYR A 23 0.95 7.01 -10.01
CA TYR A 23 2.13 6.97 -10.87
C TYR A 23 2.54 5.53 -11.23
N LEU A 24 2.47 4.61 -10.27
CA LEU A 24 2.90 3.22 -10.45
C LEU A 24 1.84 2.34 -11.12
N GLU A 25 0.57 2.75 -11.11
CA GLU A 25 -0.51 2.08 -11.85
C GLU A 25 -0.26 2.09 -13.36
N ALA A 26 0.42 3.13 -13.88
CA ALA A 26 0.84 3.20 -15.27
C ALA A 26 2.19 2.48 -15.55
N SER A 27 2.86 1.97 -14.52
CA SER A 27 4.19 1.33 -14.64
C SER A 27 4.06 -0.19 -14.86
N PRO A 28 4.93 -0.81 -15.68
CA PRO A 28 4.95 -2.27 -15.84
C PRO A 28 5.46 -3.03 -14.59
N CYS A 29 6.03 -2.33 -13.60
CA CYS A 29 6.57 -2.95 -12.39
C CYS A 29 5.46 -3.24 -11.36
N GLN A 30 4.91 -4.45 -11.41
CA GLN A 30 3.80 -4.87 -10.54
C GLN A 30 4.16 -4.86 -9.05
N TYR A 31 5.42 -5.19 -8.70
CA TYR A 31 5.88 -5.18 -7.31
C TYR A 31 5.82 -3.78 -6.69
N GLU A 32 6.29 -2.76 -7.40
CA GLU A 32 6.29 -1.39 -6.89
C GLU A 32 4.87 -0.86 -6.72
N HIS A 33 3.98 -1.18 -7.67
CA HIS A 33 2.57 -0.83 -7.55
C HIS A 33 1.92 -1.51 -6.34
N ALA A 34 2.14 -2.81 -6.14
CA ALA A 34 1.66 -3.54 -4.97
C ALA A 34 2.16 -2.87 -3.67
N ALA A 35 3.44 -2.52 -3.62
CA ALA A 35 4.05 -1.92 -2.43
C ALA A 35 3.47 -0.54 -2.11
N ALA A 36 3.29 0.31 -3.13
CA ALA A 36 2.69 1.63 -2.95
C ALA A 36 1.22 1.55 -2.51
N ARG A 37 0.46 0.57 -3.04
CA ARG A 37 -0.94 0.34 -2.68
C ARG A 37 -1.09 -0.10 -1.22
N VAL A 38 -0.26 -1.04 -0.76
CA VAL A 38 -0.23 -1.46 0.65
C VAL A 38 0.12 -0.30 1.58
N GLU A 39 1.14 0.49 1.23
CA GLU A 39 1.53 1.67 2.03
C GLU A 39 0.43 2.74 2.09
N TYR A 40 -0.26 2.98 0.97
CA TYR A 40 -1.41 3.87 0.93
C TYR A 40 -2.55 3.37 1.83
N GLY A 41 -2.87 2.08 1.77
CA GLY A 41 -3.89 1.47 2.62
C GLY A 41 -3.58 1.59 4.12
N ILE A 42 -2.32 1.40 4.52
CA ILE A 42 -1.87 1.60 5.91
C ILE A 42 -2.02 3.07 6.30
N ALA A 43 -1.48 3.99 5.51
CA ALA A 43 -1.50 5.42 5.83
C ALA A 43 -2.93 5.98 5.90
N ALA A 44 -3.81 5.52 5.01
CA ALA A 44 -5.20 5.94 4.94
C ALA A 44 -6.11 5.17 5.92
N ARG A 45 -5.61 4.11 6.57
CA ARG A 45 -6.43 3.13 7.33
C ARG A 45 -7.61 2.61 6.50
N SER A 46 -7.37 2.27 5.24
CA SER A 46 -8.38 1.80 4.31
C SER A 46 -8.22 0.31 4.04
N SER A 47 -9.15 -0.51 4.55
CA SER A 47 -9.20 -1.95 4.27
C SER A 47 -9.31 -2.23 2.77
N ALA A 48 -10.16 -1.49 2.05
CA ALA A 48 -10.35 -1.65 0.61
C ALA A 48 -9.05 -1.43 -0.20
N GLU A 49 -8.17 -0.53 0.24
CA GLU A 49 -6.87 -0.31 -0.40
C GLU A 49 -5.87 -1.40 -0.02
N LEU A 50 -5.90 -1.87 1.23
CA LEU A 50 -5.09 -3.00 1.68
C LEU A 50 -5.46 -4.30 0.95
N GLU A 51 -6.74 -4.57 0.71
CA GLU A 51 -7.21 -5.73 -0.05
C GLU A 51 -6.75 -5.67 -1.51
N ARG A 52 -6.81 -4.49 -2.14
CA ARG A 52 -6.29 -4.28 -3.50
C ARG A 52 -4.78 -4.43 -3.57
N GLY A 53 -4.05 -3.92 -2.58
CA GLY A 53 -2.60 -4.12 -2.46
C GLY A 53 -2.22 -5.58 -2.23
N LEU A 54 -3.00 -6.30 -1.41
CA LEU A 54 -2.84 -7.73 -1.17
C LEU A 54 -3.01 -8.53 -2.46
N ALA A 55 -4.08 -8.28 -3.23
CA ALA A 55 -4.31 -8.98 -4.49
C ALA A 55 -3.18 -8.76 -5.51
N LEU A 56 -2.66 -7.53 -5.61
CA LEU A 56 -1.52 -7.21 -6.46
C LEU A 56 -0.23 -7.88 -5.97
N ALA A 57 0.00 -7.93 -4.65
CA ALA A 57 1.16 -8.58 -4.08
C ALA A 57 1.14 -10.09 -4.30
N ASP A 58 -0.03 -10.72 -4.16
CA ASP A 58 -0.24 -12.14 -4.41
C ASP A 58 0.00 -12.50 -5.89
N SER A 59 -0.52 -11.68 -6.82
CA SER A 59 -0.34 -11.92 -8.26
C SER A 59 1.11 -11.80 -8.73
N CYS A 60 1.96 -11.06 -8.03
CA CYS A 60 3.38 -10.92 -8.36
C CYS A 60 4.32 -11.72 -7.45
N GLY A 61 3.80 -12.55 -6.54
CA GLY A 61 4.60 -13.38 -5.62
C GLY A 61 5.38 -12.58 -4.58
N ALA A 62 4.89 -11.40 -4.20
CA ALA A 62 5.54 -10.54 -3.22
C ALA A 62 5.15 -10.91 -1.79
N ASP A 63 5.59 -12.06 -1.30
CA ASP A 63 5.18 -12.65 -0.01
C ASP A 63 5.33 -11.70 1.19
N GLY A 64 6.41 -10.90 1.21
CA GLY A 64 6.62 -9.90 2.25
C GLY A 64 5.55 -8.79 2.26
N LEU A 65 5.04 -8.40 1.09
CA LEU A 65 3.95 -7.45 0.97
C LEU A 65 2.60 -8.08 1.32
N VAL A 66 2.39 -9.35 0.96
CA VAL A 66 1.22 -10.15 1.34
C VAL A 66 1.10 -10.23 2.86
N ALA A 67 2.18 -10.59 3.55
CA ALA A 67 2.21 -10.68 5.01
C ALA A 67 1.89 -9.31 5.65
N ARG A 68 2.53 -8.25 5.17
CA ARG A 68 2.34 -6.89 5.68
C ARG A 68 0.90 -6.38 5.48
N ALA A 69 0.29 -6.64 4.33
CA ALA A 69 -1.10 -6.25 4.07
C ALA A 69 -2.08 -6.99 4.97
N ARG A 70 -1.87 -8.29 5.18
CA ARG A 70 -2.69 -9.12 6.09
C ARG A 70 -2.59 -8.67 7.54
N GLU A 71 -1.39 -8.35 8.01
CA GLU A 71 -1.17 -7.81 9.35
C GLU A 71 -1.92 -6.49 9.55
N ALA A 72 -1.80 -5.56 8.59
CA ALA A 72 -2.50 -4.28 8.65
C ALA A 72 -4.03 -4.43 8.65
N LEU A 73 -4.58 -5.38 7.87
CA LEU A 73 -6.01 -5.70 7.88
C LEU A 73 -6.45 -6.27 9.23
N ALA A 74 -5.66 -7.18 9.82
CA ALA A 74 -5.95 -7.75 11.14
C ALA A 74 -5.95 -6.67 12.24
N VAL A 75 -4.99 -5.74 12.21
CA VAL A 75 -4.93 -4.60 13.14
C VAL A 75 -6.14 -3.66 12.95
N GLY A 76 -6.53 -3.38 11.71
CA GLY A 76 -7.67 -2.51 11.40
C GLY A 76 -9.03 -3.09 11.78
N HIS A 77 -9.17 -4.42 11.83
CA HIS A 77 -10.40 -5.11 12.26
C HIS A 77 -10.51 -5.30 13.78
N ALA A 78 -9.43 -5.07 14.53
CA ALA A 78 -9.38 -5.23 15.99
C ALA A 78 -9.68 -3.94 16.78
N GLY A 79 -10.08 -2.86 16.11
CA GLY A 79 -10.36 -1.53 16.68
C GLY A 79 -11.84 -1.20 16.80
#